data_AF-A0A8S3I619-F1
#
_entry.id   AF-A0A8S3I619-F1
#
_cell.length_a   1.000
_cell.length_b   1.000
_cell.length_c   1.000
_cell.angle_alpha   90.00
_cell.angle_beta   90.00
_cell.angle_gamma   90.00
#
_symmetry.space_group_name_H-M   'P 1'
#
loop_
_entity.id
_entity.type
_entity.pdbx_description
1 polymer ?
#
loop_
_entity_poly.entity_id
_entity_poly.type
_entity_poly.pdbx_seq_one_letter_code
_entity_poly.pdbx_strand_id
1 'polypeptide(L)'
;LRRNATDLSLVYASQNVNERSFQRYNLTKFPCNLKGLQTSYEKLIDLCAITAEDDDDKWLSKLNGCKWFKYISKALHGAASLARLLNYTNIAFAGSDIDNSCLMSSLMQIFLRPKCRTIKGFCELIVREWLIRGHPFRERFGQVLTDENGNSAQE
;
A
#
# COMPACT_ATOMS: atom_id res chain seq x y z
N LEU A 1 -33.95 -10.31 -1.60
CA LEU A 1 -33.14 -9.69 -0.52
C LEU A 1 -31.79 -9.25 -1.08
N ARG A 2 -31.78 -8.02 -1.63
CA ARG A 2 -30.71 -7.00 -1.62
C ARG A 2 -29.25 -7.39 -1.91
N ARG A 3 -28.85 -7.18 -3.16
CA ARG A 3 -27.65 -6.44 -3.65
C ARG A 3 -26.41 -6.42 -2.73
N ASN A 4 -25.52 -7.40 -2.89
CA ASN A 4 -24.13 -7.40 -2.37
C ASN A 4 -23.10 -6.95 -3.43
N ALA A 5 -23.51 -6.16 -4.42
CA ALA A 5 -22.66 -5.70 -5.54
C ALA A 5 -22.13 -4.27 -5.36
N THR A 6 -22.54 -3.55 -4.31
CA THR A 6 -22.19 -2.13 -4.10
C THR A 6 -20.84 -1.90 -3.41
N ASP A 7 -20.13 -2.94 -2.95
CA ASP A 7 -18.95 -2.74 -2.11
C ASP A 7 -17.63 -2.55 -2.88
N LEU A 8 -17.53 -3.09 -4.09
CA LEU A 8 -16.35 -2.99 -4.97
C LEU A 8 -16.48 -1.87 -6.01
N SER A 9 -17.70 -1.51 -6.42
CA SER A 9 -17.96 -0.53 -7.47
C SER A 9 -17.61 0.92 -7.09
N LEU A 10 -17.54 1.26 -5.81
CA LEU A 10 -17.22 2.63 -5.37
C LEU A 10 -15.73 2.96 -5.50
N VAL A 11 -14.85 1.96 -5.47
CA VAL A 11 -13.38 2.13 -5.61
C VAL A 11 -12.87 1.65 -6.98
N TYR A 12 -13.69 0.91 -7.73
CA TYR A 12 -13.33 0.29 -9.00
C TYR A 12 -14.49 0.19 -10.01
N ALA A 13 -15.42 1.14 -10.11
CA ALA A 13 -16.46 1.07 -11.17
C ALA A 13 -15.86 1.29 -12.57
N SER A 14 -15.25 0.24 -13.10
CA SER A 14 -15.35 -0.14 -14.49
C SER A 14 -16.50 -1.15 -14.56
N GLN A 15 -17.35 -1.01 -15.58
CA GLN A 15 -18.50 -1.89 -15.90
C GLN A 15 -19.83 -1.53 -15.24
N ASN A 16 -20.29 -0.27 -15.36
CA ASN A 16 -21.64 -0.02 -15.89
C ASN A 16 -21.88 1.45 -16.20
N VAL A 17 -22.55 1.64 -17.33
CA VAL A 17 -22.84 2.87 -18.06
C VAL A 17 -23.77 3.79 -17.25
N ASN A 18 -23.22 4.89 -16.72
CA ASN A 18 -23.88 6.20 -16.66
C ASN A 18 -22.85 7.26 -16.24
N GLU A 19 -22.79 8.34 -17.02
CA GLU A 19 -21.79 9.40 -17.02
C GLU A 19 -21.72 10.22 -15.70
N ARG A 20 -21.20 9.62 -14.63
CA ARG A 20 -20.52 10.36 -13.56
C ARG A 20 -19.03 10.23 -13.82
N SER A 21 -18.42 11.33 -14.27
CA SER A 21 -17.02 11.45 -14.64
C SER A 21 -16.08 10.78 -13.62
N PHE A 22 -15.57 9.59 -13.99
CA PHE A 22 -14.57 8.87 -13.20
C PHE A 22 -13.24 9.61 -13.27
N GLN A 23 -12.70 9.99 -12.12
CA GLN A 23 -11.35 10.50 -12.07
C GLN A 23 -10.38 9.32 -11.99
N ARG A 24 -9.69 9.04 -13.10
CA ARG A 24 -8.59 8.06 -13.10
C ARG A 24 -7.47 8.61 -12.24
N TYR A 25 -7.20 7.96 -11.12
CA TYR A 25 -6.04 8.30 -10.31
C TYR A 25 -4.84 7.57 -10.86
N ASN A 26 -3.90 8.33 -11.43
CA ASN A 26 -2.68 7.77 -11.94
C ASN A 26 -1.73 7.45 -10.78
N LEU A 27 -1.65 6.16 -10.44
CA LEU A 27 -0.77 5.65 -9.40
C LEU A 27 0.72 5.84 -9.73
N THR A 28 1.10 6.15 -10.98
CA THR A 28 2.49 6.50 -11.30
C THR A 28 2.95 7.80 -10.66
N LYS A 29 2.02 8.64 -10.18
CA LYS A 29 2.34 9.82 -9.36
C LYS A 29 2.61 9.47 -7.90
N PHE A 30 2.35 8.23 -7.49
CA PHE A 30 2.62 7.74 -6.15
C PHE A 30 4.07 7.17 -6.10
N PRO A 31 4.97 7.75 -5.30
CA PRO A 31 6.41 7.57 -5.49
C PRO A 31 7.00 6.34 -4.79
N CYS A 32 6.19 5.34 -4.42
CA CYS A 32 6.70 4.13 -3.78
C CYS A 32 7.21 3.17 -4.85
N ASN A 33 8.40 3.47 -5.37
CA ASN A 33 9.22 2.48 -6.06
C ASN A 33 9.58 1.39 -5.03
N LEU A 34 9.14 0.15 -5.30
CA LEU A 34 9.37 -1.02 -4.43
C LEU A 34 10.83 -1.13 -3.98
N LYS A 35 11.78 -0.96 -4.92
CA LYS A 35 13.21 -1.02 -4.62
C LYS A 35 13.64 0.05 -3.62
N GLY A 36 13.12 1.28 -3.79
CA GLY A 36 13.41 2.38 -2.87
C GLY A 36 12.80 2.16 -1.47
N LEU A 37 11.62 1.54 -1.41
CA LEU A 37 10.97 1.17 -0.15
C LEU A 37 11.74 0.07 0.59
N GLN A 38 12.21 -0.95 -0.14
CA GLN A 38 13.02 -2.03 0.41
C GLN A 38 14.34 -1.51 1.00
N THR A 39 15.12 -0.74 0.23
CA THR A 39 16.35 -0.11 0.74
C THR A 39 16.10 0.82 1.93
N SER A 40 14.94 1.47 1.98
CA SER A 40 14.54 2.31 3.10
C SER A 40 14.26 1.49 4.36
N TYR A 41 13.62 0.33 4.20
CA TYR A 41 13.33 -0.62 5.27
C TYR A 41 14.59 -1.29 5.82
N GLU A 42 15.49 -1.75 4.95
CA GLU A 42 16.79 -2.35 5.34
C GLU A 42 17.59 -1.38 6.22
N LYS A 43 17.74 -0.13 5.77
CA LYS A 43 18.40 0.92 6.56
C LYS A 43 17.75 1.18 7.91
N LEU A 44 16.42 1.06 8.01
CA LEU A 44 15.72 1.22 9.28
C LEU A 44 16.05 0.06 10.23
N ILE A 45 16.03 -1.18 9.73
CA ILE A 45 16.35 -2.37 10.52
C ILE A 45 17.79 -2.31 11.01
N ASP A 46 18.74 -1.91 10.15
CA ASP A 46 20.13 -1.70 10.54
C ASP A 46 20.26 -0.67 11.68
N LEU A 47 19.50 0.43 11.60
CA LEU A 47 19.48 1.45 12.66
C LEU A 47 18.85 0.98 13.97
N CYS A 48 17.89 0.05 13.92
CA CYS A 48 17.29 -0.54 15.11
C CYS A 48 18.20 -1.59 15.76
N ALA A 49 19.11 -2.20 15.00
CA ALA A 49 20.10 -3.16 15.53
C ALA A 49 21.26 -2.46 16.26
N ILE A 50 21.53 -1.18 15.95
CA ILE A 50 22.54 -0.38 16.65
C ILE A 50 22.01 -0.04 18.04
N THR A 51 22.61 -0.63 19.06
CA THR A 51 22.30 -0.38 20.46
C THR A 51 23.53 0.21 21.16
N ALA A 52 23.38 1.46 21.61
CA ALA A 52 24.15 2.08 22.71
C ALA A 52 25.40 2.97 22.44
N GLU A 53 25.85 3.25 21.22
CA GLU A 53 27.07 4.10 21.02
C GLU A 53 26.91 5.38 20.17
N ASP A 54 25.78 5.58 19.50
CA ASP A 54 25.56 6.80 18.69
C ASP A 54 24.91 7.91 19.52
N ASP A 55 25.47 9.13 19.40
CA ASP A 55 24.85 10.39 19.81
C ASP A 55 23.44 10.53 19.19
N ASP A 56 22.45 10.93 19.99
CA ASP A 56 21.03 10.98 19.61
C ASP A 56 20.81 11.78 18.31
N ASP A 57 21.53 12.89 18.14
CA ASP A 57 21.45 13.72 16.94
C ASP A 57 21.93 12.99 15.67
N LYS A 58 22.97 12.16 15.81
CA LYS A 58 23.48 11.33 14.70
C LYS A 58 22.49 10.22 14.38
N TRP A 59 21.90 9.59 15.40
CA TRP A 59 20.87 8.57 15.20
C TRP A 59 19.64 9.14 14.50
N LEU A 60 19.13 10.29 14.95
CA LEU A 60 18.00 10.99 14.32
C LEU A 60 18.30 11.43 12.88
N SER A 61 19.53 11.86 12.60
CA SER A 61 19.98 12.19 11.24
C SER A 61 19.97 10.96 10.33
N LYS A 62 20.48 9.81 10.80
CA LYS A 62 20.44 8.54 10.07
C LYS A 62 18.98 8.06 9.87
N LEU A 63 18.13 8.20 10.89
CA LEU A 63 16.70 7.88 10.83
C LEU A 63 15.98 8.70 9.75
N ASN A 64 16.24 10.01 9.69
CA ASN A 64 15.69 10.85 8.63
C ASN A 64 16.26 10.46 7.24
N GLY A 65 17.55 10.10 7.20
CA GLY A 65 18.27 9.64 6.02
C GLY A 65 17.75 8.32 5.43
N CYS A 66 17.19 7.41 6.25
CA CYS A 66 16.61 6.16 5.76
C CYS A 66 15.30 6.39 4.98
N LYS A 67 14.60 7.51 5.21
CA LYS A 67 13.36 7.93 4.52
C LYS A 67 12.12 7.06 4.79
N TRP A 68 12.17 6.09 5.71
CA TRP A 68 11.05 5.17 5.95
C TRP A 68 9.75 5.90 6.31
N PHE A 69 9.82 6.81 7.29
CA PHE A 69 8.67 7.62 7.69
C PHE A 69 8.17 8.55 6.59
N LYS A 70 9.04 8.96 5.66
CA LYS A 70 8.64 9.75 4.49
C LYS A 70 7.75 8.92 3.55
N TYR A 71 8.03 7.63 3.36
CA TYR A 71 7.18 6.73 2.58
C TYR A 71 5.83 6.50 3.27
N ILE A 72 5.83 6.20 4.58
CA ILE A 72 4.58 6.03 5.35
C ILE A 72 3.73 7.30 5.30
N SER A 73 4.33 8.46 5.59
CA SER A 73 3.62 9.74 5.59
C SER A 73 3.00 10.05 4.23
N LYS A 74 3.72 9.79 3.13
CA LYS A 74 3.18 9.95 1.78
C LYS A 74 2.01 9.01 1.51
N ALA A 75 2.08 7.75 1.95
CA ALA A 75 0.99 6.79 1.77
C ALA A 75 -0.28 7.19 2.51
N LEU A 76 -0.15 7.59 3.77
CA LEU A 76 -1.28 8.05 4.57
C LEU A 76 -1.87 9.34 3.99
N HIS A 77 -1.05 10.33 3.63
CA HIS A 77 -1.53 11.58 3.00
C HIS A 77 -2.20 11.34 1.64
N GLY A 78 -1.65 10.44 0.82
CA GLY A 78 -2.22 10.05 -0.46
C GLY A 78 -3.58 9.42 -0.29
N ALA A 79 -3.67 8.38 0.55
CA ALA A 79 -4.93 7.69 0.84
C ALA A 79 -5.97 8.61 1.49
N ALA A 80 -5.58 9.51 2.40
CA ALA A 80 -6.50 10.47 3.02
C ALA A 80 -7.04 11.49 2.01
N SER A 81 -6.20 11.92 1.06
CA SER A 81 -6.62 12.81 -0.02
C SER A 81 -7.58 12.13 -0.97
N LEU A 82 -7.33 10.87 -1.32
CA LEU A 82 -8.24 10.05 -2.12
C LEU A 82 -9.56 9.78 -1.39
N ALA A 83 -9.51 9.46 -0.09
CA ALA A 83 -10.71 9.25 0.72
C ALA A 83 -11.60 10.49 0.76
N ARG A 84 -11.02 11.70 0.85
CA ARG A 84 -11.77 12.95 0.75
C ARG A 84 -12.38 13.16 -0.64
N LEU A 85 -11.63 12.86 -1.70
CA LEU A 85 -12.08 13.01 -3.08
C LEU A 85 -13.24 12.05 -3.41
N LEU A 86 -13.29 10.88 -2.77
CA LEU A 86 -14.37 9.91 -2.94
C LEU A 86 -15.76 10.46 -2.60
N ASN A 87 -15.84 11.49 -1.75
CA ASN A 87 -17.12 12.16 -1.45
C ASN A 87 -17.71 12.91 -2.64
N TYR A 88 -16.88 13.26 -3.63
CA TYR A 88 -17.25 14.11 -4.76
C TYR A 88 -17.22 13.37 -6.10
N THR A 89 -16.39 12.34 -6.23
CA THR A 89 -16.25 11.55 -7.47
C THR A 89 -15.87 10.11 -7.18
N ASN A 90 -16.19 9.23 -8.13
CA ASN A 90 -15.71 7.86 -8.08
C ASN A 90 -14.24 7.82 -8.52
N ILE A 91 -13.42 7.10 -7.74
CA ILE A 91 -12.01 6.89 -8.03
C ILE A 91 -11.88 5.51 -8.66
N ALA A 92 -11.08 5.42 -9.72
CA ALA A 92 -10.65 4.15 -10.28
C ALA A 92 -9.12 4.11 -10.27
N PHE A 93 -8.57 3.09 -9.61
CA PHE A 93 -7.14 2.80 -9.70
C PHE A 93 -6.86 2.14 -11.04
N ALA A 94 -6.14 2.84 -11.91
CA ALA A 94 -5.72 2.34 -13.22
C ALA A 94 -4.20 2.16 -13.24
N GLY A 95 -3.74 1.04 -13.81
CA GLY A 95 -2.31 0.76 -14.01
C GLY A 95 -1.91 -0.65 -13.58
N SER A 96 -0.69 -1.04 -13.97
CA SER A 96 -0.04 -2.31 -13.62
C SER A 96 0.58 -2.34 -12.22
N ASP A 97 0.52 -1.23 -11.48
CA ASP A 97 1.08 -1.09 -10.15
C ASP A 97 0.14 -1.67 -9.09
N ILE A 98 0.19 -3.00 -8.98
CA ILE A 98 -0.63 -3.77 -8.05
C ILE A 98 -0.32 -3.40 -6.60
N ASP A 99 0.96 -3.20 -6.26
CA ASP A 99 1.44 -2.91 -4.91
C ASP A 99 0.81 -1.60 -4.38
N ASN A 100 0.98 -0.51 -5.13
CA ASN A 100 0.46 0.80 -4.71
C ASN A 100 -1.07 0.85 -4.78
N SER A 101 -1.69 0.14 -5.71
CA SER A 101 -3.14 0.05 -5.77
C SER A 101 -3.72 -0.67 -4.54
N CYS A 102 -3.15 -1.81 -4.14
CA CYS A 102 -3.56 -2.55 -2.94
C CYS A 102 -3.41 -1.71 -1.68
N LEU A 103 -2.27 -1.02 -1.55
CA LEU A 103 -1.98 -0.13 -0.42
C LEU A 103 -2.98 1.03 -0.33
N MET A 104 -3.17 1.78 -1.41
CA MET A 104 -4.08 2.94 -1.41
C MET A 104 -5.53 2.52 -1.16
N SER A 105 -6.01 1.47 -1.84
CA SER A 105 -7.36 0.95 -1.65
C SER A 105 -7.59 0.51 -0.20
N SER A 106 -6.65 -0.22 0.40
CA SER A 106 -6.76 -0.70 1.78
C SER A 106 -6.79 0.45 2.78
N LEU A 107 -5.88 1.43 2.66
CA LEU A 107 -5.83 2.59 3.55
C LEU A 107 -7.10 3.44 3.47
N MET A 108 -7.60 3.70 2.26
CA MET A 108 -8.88 4.40 2.09
C MET A 108 -10.03 3.68 2.78
N GLN A 109 -10.12 2.36 2.64
CA GLN A 109 -11.17 1.58 3.26
C GLN A 109 -11.07 1.58 4.80
N ILE A 110 -9.86 1.54 5.36
CA ILE A 110 -9.64 1.70 6.81
C ILE A 110 -10.07 3.10 7.29
N PHE A 111 -9.79 4.15 6.52
CA PHE A 111 -10.19 5.51 6.86
C PHE A 111 -11.70 5.72 6.80
N LEU A 112 -12.37 5.15 5.80
CA LEU A 112 -13.79 5.39 5.53
C LEU A 112 -14.72 4.41 6.25
N ARG A 113 -14.28 3.20 6.58
CA ARG A 113 -15.15 2.12 7.05
C ARG A 113 -14.74 1.62 8.44
N PRO A 114 -15.54 1.85 9.48
CA PRO A 114 -15.27 1.34 10.83
C PRO A 114 -15.13 -0.19 10.88
N LYS A 115 -15.86 -0.93 10.04
CA LYS A 115 -15.79 -2.40 9.98
C LYS A 115 -14.37 -2.91 9.66
N CYS A 116 -13.64 -2.22 8.80
CA CYS A 116 -12.26 -2.56 8.43
C CYS A 116 -11.26 -2.37 9.58
N ARG A 117 -11.67 -1.77 10.71
CA ARG A 117 -10.84 -1.58 11.92
C ARG A 117 -11.06 -2.67 12.98
N THR A 118 -11.90 -3.66 12.69
CA THR A 118 -12.02 -4.87 13.52
C THR A 118 -11.07 -5.93 13.00
N ILE A 119 -10.65 -6.89 13.83
CA ILE A 119 -9.80 -8.01 13.40
C ILE A 119 -10.43 -8.72 12.20
N LYS A 120 -11.70 -9.11 12.31
CA LYS A 120 -12.44 -9.79 11.24
C LYS A 120 -12.49 -8.95 9.96
N GLY A 121 -12.89 -7.68 10.06
CA GLY A 121 -13.01 -6.83 8.87
C GLY A 121 -11.66 -6.46 8.25
N PHE A 122 -10.58 -6.42 9.01
CA PHE A 122 -9.23 -6.27 8.49
C PHE A 122 -8.77 -7.53 7.74
N CYS A 123 -9.03 -8.73 8.27
CA CYS A 123 -8.76 -9.98 7.54
C CYS A 123 -9.54 -10.05 6.22
N GLU A 124 -10.83 -9.71 6.23
CA GLU A 124 -11.67 -9.63 5.02
C GLU A 124 -11.10 -8.62 4.00
N LEU A 125 -10.60 -7.48 4.48
CA LEU A 125 -9.93 -6.48 3.64
C LEU A 125 -8.65 -7.05 2.99
N ILE A 126 -7.79 -7.73 3.74
CA ILE A 126 -6.57 -8.35 3.20
C ILE A 126 -6.90 -9.40 2.14
N VAL A 127 -7.87 -10.28 2.42
CA VAL A 127 -8.30 -11.30 1.45
C VAL A 127 -8.79 -10.65 0.16
N ARG A 128 -9.66 -9.64 0.27
CA ARG A 128 -10.26 -8.99 -0.88
C ARG A 128 -9.28 -8.15 -1.70
N GLU A 129 -8.47 -7.31 -1.04
CA GLU A 129 -7.64 -6.33 -1.72
C GLU A 129 -6.28 -6.87 -2.12
N TRP A 130 -5.76 -7.90 -1.45
CA TRP A 130 -4.42 -8.39 -1.70
C TRP A 130 -4.42 -9.79 -2.32
N LEU A 131 -5.16 -10.75 -1.72
CA LEU A 131 -5.17 -12.13 -2.23
C LEU A 131 -5.96 -12.24 -3.53
N ILE A 132 -7.22 -11.81 -3.54
CA ILE A 132 -8.09 -11.91 -4.73
C ILE A 132 -7.55 -11.07 -5.90
N ARG A 133 -6.92 -9.93 -5.60
CA ARG A 133 -6.30 -9.09 -6.63
C ARG A 133 -5.00 -9.67 -7.20
N GLY A 134 -4.46 -10.73 -6.61
CA GLY A 134 -3.26 -11.40 -7.09
C GLY A 134 -1.97 -10.66 -6.75
N HIS A 135 -1.91 -9.98 -5.60
CA HIS A 135 -0.65 -9.38 -5.13
C HIS A 135 0.42 -10.49 -5.02
N PRO A 136 1.59 -10.33 -5.65
CA PRO A 136 2.59 -11.40 -5.77
C PRO A 136 3.39 -11.55 -4.48
N PHE A 137 2.74 -12.02 -3.42
CA PHE A 137 3.35 -12.20 -2.10
C PHE A 137 4.63 -13.04 -2.17
N ARG A 138 4.66 -14.13 -2.94
CA ARG A 138 5.85 -14.99 -3.09
C ARG A 138 7.04 -14.23 -3.68
N GLU A 139 6.83 -13.37 -4.66
CA GLU A 139 7.91 -12.57 -5.27
C GLU A 139 8.41 -11.48 -4.31
N ARG A 140 7.48 -10.81 -3.61
CA ARG A 140 7.80 -9.71 -2.69
C ARG A 140 8.47 -10.20 -1.40
N PHE A 141 8.05 -11.34 -0.85
CA PHE A 141 8.69 -11.97 0.30
C PHE A 141 9.94 -12.76 -0.09
N GLY A 142 9.97 -13.35 -1.29
CA GLY A 142 11.12 -14.07 -1.82
C GLY A 142 12.32 -13.15 -2.02
N GLN A 143 12.11 -11.92 -2.52
CA GLN A 143 13.16 -10.90 -2.62
C GLN A 143 13.78 -10.49 -1.28
N VAL A 144 13.10 -10.73 -0.15
CA VAL A 144 13.63 -10.48 1.21
C VAL A 144 14.45 -11.69 1.72
N LEU A 145 14.25 -12.87 1.14
CA LEU A 145 14.94 -14.12 1.53
C LEU A 145 16.07 -14.50 0.56
N THR A 146 16.11 -13.91 -0.63
CA THR A 146 17.18 -14.12 -1.61
C THR A 146 18.25 -13.05 -1.44
N ASP A 147 19.05 -13.16 -0.39
CA ASP A 147 20.42 -12.65 -0.41
C ASP A 147 21.39 -13.80 -0.09
N GLU A 148 22.56 -13.71 -0.74
CA GLU A 148 23.80 -14.51 -0.67
C GLU A 148 24.03 -15.66 -1.67
N ASN A 149 23.04 -16.40 -2.20
CA ASN A 149 23.34 -17.43 -3.22
C ASN A 149 22.16 -17.63 -4.21
N GLY A 150 22.31 -17.08 -5.41
CA GLY A 150 21.27 -17.06 -6.46
C GLY A 150 20.90 -18.42 -7.06
N ASN A 151 20.32 -19.32 -6.27
CA ASN A 151 19.65 -20.52 -6.77
C ASN A 151 18.15 -20.42 -6.49
N SER A 152 17.40 -20.09 -7.54
CA SER A 152 15.95 -20.25 -7.58
C SER A 152 15.61 -21.74 -7.54
N ALA A 153 14.96 -22.20 -6.47
CA ALA A 153 14.31 -23.51 -6.45
C ALA A 153 13.16 -23.49 -7.46
N GLN A 154 13.36 -24.16 -8.58
CA GLN A 154 12.31 -24.62 -9.47
C GLN A 154 11.56 -25.74 -8.74
N GLU A 155 10.28 -25.51 -8.48
CA GLU A 155 9.17 -26.49 -8.53
C GLU A 155 7.84 -25.76 -8.36
#